data_AF-A0A5S3U469-F1
#
_entry.id   AF-A0A5S3U469-F1
#
_cell.length_a   1.000
_cell.length_b   1.000
_cell.length_c   1.000
_cell.angle_alpha   90.00
_cell.angle_beta   90.00
_cell.angle_gamma   90.00
#
_symmetry.space_group_name_H-M   'P 1'
#
loop_
_entity.id
_entity.type
_entity.pdbx_description
1 polymer ?
#
loop_
_entity_poly.entity_id
_entity_poly.type
_entity_poly.pdbx_seq_one_letter_code
_entity_poly.pdbx_strand_id
1 'polypeptide(L)'
;HRKYKGKLLIKPSKSNTLIFLSNLRELTKKHATTPINDLIKLINPKLRGWSNYYRHCVAKQVFGYVSHKLFLALWHWAKRRHPTKSKTWIAMK
;
A
#
# COMPACT_ATOMS: atom_id res chain seq x y z
N HIS A 1 -8.41 13.85 18.99
CA HIS A 1 -7.96 12.59 19.63
C HIS A 1 -9.18 11.81 20.15
N ARG A 2 -9.27 10.48 19.94
CA ARG A 2 -10.39 9.64 20.44
C ARG A 2 -9.92 8.79 21.62
N LYS A 3 -10.56 8.95 22.80
CA LYS A 3 -10.38 8.06 23.96
C LYS A 3 -11.28 6.83 23.80
N TYR A 4 -10.72 5.63 23.92
CA TYR A 4 -11.49 4.38 23.96
C TYR A 4 -11.35 3.78 25.37
N LYS A 5 -12.45 3.75 26.14
CA LYS A 5 -12.49 3.11 27.48
C LYS A 5 -11.28 3.47 28.38
N GLY A 6 -10.99 4.76 28.52
CA GLY A 6 -9.86 5.25 29.34
C GLY A 6 -8.46 5.10 28.73
N LYS A 7 -8.28 4.36 27.63
CA LYS A 7 -6.99 4.17 26.95
C LYS A 7 -6.85 5.10 25.74
N LEU A 8 -5.74 5.84 25.69
CA LEU A 8 -5.37 6.65 24.52
C LEU A 8 -4.78 5.74 23.44
N LEU A 9 -5.53 5.51 22.36
CA LEU A 9 -5.03 4.82 21.18
C LEU A 9 -4.58 5.87 20.16
N ILE A 10 -3.28 6.06 20.05
CA ILE A 10 -2.70 6.89 18.99
C ILE A 10 -2.82 6.09 17.70
N LYS A 11 -3.81 6.42 16.88
CA LYS A 11 -4.06 5.80 15.57
C LYS A 11 -3.68 6.79 14.46
N PRO A 12 -3.19 6.30 13.31
CA PRO A 12 -3.10 7.12 12.11
C PRO A 12 -4.46 7.76 11.80
N SER A 13 -4.45 9.05 11.44
CA SER A 13 -5.66 9.69 10.93
C SER A 13 -6.13 8.99 9.66
N LYS A 14 -7.45 8.82 9.51
CA LYS A 14 -8.05 8.30 8.28
C LYS A 14 -7.63 9.12 7.07
N SER A 15 -7.62 10.45 7.21
CA SER A 15 -7.24 11.38 6.14
C SER A 15 -5.80 11.14 5.68
N ASN A 16 -4.83 11.08 6.61
CA ASN A 16 -3.42 10.82 6.26
C ASN A 16 -3.22 9.45 5.63
N THR A 17 -3.98 8.45 6.09
CA THR A 17 -3.95 7.10 5.49
C THR A 17 -4.46 7.12 4.06
N LEU A 18 -5.56 7.82 3.78
CA LEU A 18 -6.14 7.92 2.45
C LEU A 18 -5.23 8.71 1.49
N ILE A 19 -4.62 9.81 1.96
CA ILE A 19 -3.65 10.58 1.19
C ILE A 19 -2.45 9.69 0.83
N PHE A 20 -1.90 8.97 1.80
CA PHE A 20 -0.80 8.03 1.55
C PHE A 20 -1.17 6.96 0.52
N LEU A 21 -2.38 6.40 0.63
CA LEU A 21 -2.90 5.42 -0.33
C LEU A 21 -3.05 6.03 -1.74
N SER A 22 -3.57 7.25 -1.85
CA SER A 22 -3.74 7.95 -3.13
C SER A 22 -2.39 8.14 -3.81
N ASN A 23 -1.41 8.62 -3.06
CA ASN A 23 -0.04 8.82 -3.56
C ASN A 23 0.59 7.52 -4.06
N LEU A 24 0.39 6.40 -3.35
CA LEU A 24 0.86 5.08 -3.82
C LEU A 24 0.15 4.59 -5.08
N ARG A 25 -1.17 4.83 -5.18
CA ARG A 25 -1.94 4.49 -6.38
C ARG A 25 -1.52 5.32 -7.58
N GLU A 26 -1.29 6.61 -7.40
CA GLU A 26 -0.79 7.50 -8.44
C GLU A 26 0.60 7.09 -8.90
N LEU A 27 1.50 6.76 -7.97
CA LEU A 27 2.82 6.22 -8.29
C LEU A 27 2.70 4.95 -9.14
N THR A 28 1.85 4.01 -8.72
CA THR A 28 1.61 2.75 -9.45
C THR A 28 1.03 3.00 -10.85
N LYS A 29 0.16 4.01 -11.01
CA LYS A 29 -0.39 4.41 -12.31
C LYS A 29 0.64 5.10 -13.20
N LYS A 30 1.45 6.00 -12.64
CA LYS A 30 2.49 6.75 -13.36
C LYS A 30 3.58 5.81 -13.90
N HIS A 31 3.92 4.78 -13.13
CA HIS A 31 4.89 3.77 -13.50
C HIS A 31 4.26 2.53 -14.14
N ALA A 32 3.12 2.69 -14.83
CA ALA A 32 2.37 1.55 -15.39
C ALA A 32 3.14 0.76 -16.47
N THR A 33 4.17 1.33 -17.08
CA THR A 33 5.00 0.68 -18.10
C THR A 33 6.35 0.17 -17.56
N THR A 34 6.71 0.56 -16.33
CA THR A 34 8.00 0.25 -15.70
C THR A 34 8.04 -1.22 -15.23
N PRO A 35 9.22 -1.88 -15.23
CA PRO A 35 9.38 -3.19 -14.60
C PRO A 35 8.95 -3.18 -13.13
N ILE A 36 8.34 -4.29 -12.68
CA ILE A 36 7.84 -4.42 -11.30
C ILE A 36 8.95 -4.27 -10.26
N ASN A 37 10.15 -4.74 -10.55
CA ASN A 37 11.30 -4.60 -9.65
C ASN A 37 11.61 -3.14 -9.33
N ASP A 38 11.56 -2.26 -10.33
CA ASP A 38 11.85 -0.84 -10.12
C ASP A 38 10.69 -0.14 -9.42
N LEU A 39 9.45 -0.56 -9.70
CA LEU A 39 8.28 -0.10 -8.95
C LEU A 39 8.36 -0.50 -7.46
N ILE A 40 8.76 -1.73 -7.16
CA ILE A 40 8.97 -2.21 -5.78
C ILE A 40 10.07 -1.41 -5.09
N LYS A 41 11.19 -1.13 -5.78
CA LYS A 41 12.28 -0.29 -5.25
C LYS A 41 11.80 1.13 -4.92
N LEU A 42 10.85 1.68 -5.68
CA LEU A 42 10.26 3.00 -5.40
C LEU A 42 9.24 2.97 -4.24
N ILE A 43 8.45 1.90 -4.14
CA ILE A 43 7.39 1.77 -3.12
C ILE A 43 7.97 1.43 -1.74
N ASN A 44 8.97 0.55 -1.67
CA ASN A 44 9.50 0.02 -0.42
C ASN A 44 10.02 1.11 0.55
N PRO A 45 10.80 2.13 0.11
CA PRO A 45 11.23 3.22 0.98
C PRO A 45 10.06 4.04 1.53
N LYS A 46 9.02 4.28 0.72
CA LYS A 46 7.82 5.02 1.16
C LYS A 46 7.04 4.23 2.22
N LEU A 47 6.86 2.92 2.02
CA LEU A 47 6.24 2.04 3.01
C LEU A 47 7.06 1.96 4.29
N ARG A 48 8.40 1.87 4.18
CA ARG A 48 9.31 1.81 5.33
C ARG A 48 9.28 3.10 6.13
N GLY A 49 9.34 4.26 5.47
CA GLY A 49 9.23 5.57 6.12
C GLY A 49 7.89 5.75 6.83
N TRP A 50 6.80 5.38 6.17
CA TRP A 50 5.45 5.45 6.74
C TRP A 50 5.29 4.47 7.93
N SER A 51 5.88 3.29 7.84
CA SER A 51 5.86 2.30 8.93
C SER A 51 6.69 2.76 10.12
N ASN A 52 7.85 3.35 9.89
CA ASN A 52 8.69 3.92 10.94
C ASN A 52 8.00 5.08 11.65
N TYR A 53 7.32 5.95 10.90
CA TYR A 53 6.55 7.06 11.47
C TYR A 53 5.42 6.57 12.40
N TYR A 54 4.71 5.52 12.00
CA TYR A 54 3.61 4.95 12.80
C TYR A 54 4.04 3.80 13.73
N ARG A 55 5.34 3.53 13.91
CA ARG A 55 5.81 2.38 14.70
C ARG A 55 5.37 2.42 16.17
N HIS A 56 5.23 3.63 16.71
CA HIS A 56 4.77 3.87 18.09
C HIS A 56 3.24 3.98 18.21
N CYS A 57 2.52 3.91 17.08
CA CYS A 57 1.08 4.04 17.02
C CYS A 57 0.41 2.67 16.90
N VAL A 58 -0.84 2.57 17.37
CA VAL A 58 -1.67 1.37 17.22
C VAL A 58 -2.23 1.33 15.79
N ALA A 59 -1.37 0.94 14.86
CA ALA A 59 -1.62 1.05 13.41
C ALA A 59 -1.82 -0.30 12.69
N LYS A 60 -1.82 -1.44 13.38
CA LYS A 60 -1.95 -2.79 12.77
C LYS A 60 -3.10 -2.91 11.76
N GLN A 61 -4.30 -2.46 12.14
CA GLN A 61 -5.48 -2.49 11.25
C GLN A 61 -5.29 -1.59 10.02
N VAL A 62 -4.66 -0.43 10.20
CA VAL A 62 -4.41 0.53 9.13
C VAL A 62 -3.35 0.00 8.15
N PHE A 63 -2.28 -0.60 8.67
CA PHE A 63 -1.28 -1.29 7.86
C PHE A 63 -1.92 -2.41 7.03
N GLY A 64 -2.74 -3.26 7.65
CA GLY A 64 -3.47 -4.32 6.92
C GLY A 64 -4.34 -3.78 5.79
N TYR A 65 -5.09 -2.70 6.05
CA TYR A 65 -5.91 -2.04 5.04
C TYR A 65 -5.08 -1.46 3.87
N VAL A 66 -4.00 -0.75 4.18
CA VAL A 66 -3.13 -0.14 3.16
C VAL A 66 -2.44 -1.21 2.33
N SER A 67 -1.88 -2.25 2.95
CA SER A 67 -1.23 -3.36 2.25
C SER A 67 -2.20 -4.09 1.33
N HIS A 68 -3.43 -4.37 1.78
CA HIS A 68 -4.45 -5.00 0.95
C HIS A 68 -4.84 -4.14 -0.26
N LYS A 69 -5.07 -2.84 -0.06
CA LYS A 69 -5.42 -1.91 -1.16
C LYS A 69 -4.27 -1.71 -2.14
N LEU A 70 -3.02 -1.73 -1.68
CA LEU A 70 -1.83 -1.67 -2.51
C LEU A 70 -1.68 -2.96 -3.33
N PHE A 71 -1.85 -4.12 -2.70
CA PHE A 71 -1.84 -5.42 -3.38
C PHE A 71 -2.86 -5.47 -4.52
N LEU A 72 -4.10 -5.03 -4.28
CA LEU A 72 -5.13 -4.98 -5.33
C LEU A 72 -4.73 -4.06 -6.50
N ALA A 73 -4.10 -2.92 -6.22
CA ALA A 73 -3.62 -2.02 -7.27
C ALA A 73 -2.51 -2.66 -8.12
N LEU A 74 -1.55 -3.34 -7.47
CA LEU A 74 -0.49 -4.09 -8.14
C LEU A 74 -1.04 -5.28 -8.93
N TRP A 75 -2.02 -6.00 -8.39
CA TRP A 75 -2.68 -7.11 -9.06
C TRP A 75 -3.42 -6.67 -10.33
N HIS A 76 -4.18 -5.57 -10.26
CA HIS A 76 -4.82 -5.01 -11.45
C HIS A 76 -3.80 -4.51 -12.48
N TRP A 77 -2.67 -3.96 -12.04
CA TRP A 77 -1.57 -3.61 -12.92
C TRP A 77 -0.97 -4.84 -13.61
N ALA A 78 -0.65 -5.90 -12.86
CA ALA A 78 -0.04 -7.11 -13.38
C ALA A 78 -0.96 -7.83 -14.39
N LYS A 79 -2.26 -7.94 -14.07
CA LYS A 79 -3.27 -8.46 -14.99
C LYS A 79 -3.38 -7.68 -16.29
N ARG A 80 -3.33 -6.35 -16.22
CA ARG A 80 -3.39 -5.47 -17.40
C ARG A 80 -2.15 -5.65 -18.28
N ARG A 81 -0.98 -5.83 -17.68
CA ARG A 81 0.29 -5.97 -18.42
C ARG A 81 0.44 -7.34 -19.10
N HIS A 82 -0.29 -8.35 -18.61
CA HIS A 82 -0.23 -9.71 -19.14
C HIS A 82 -1.61 -10.22 -19.55
N PRO A 83 -2.25 -9.62 -20.58
CA PRO A 83 -3.61 -10.00 -20.98
C PRO A 83 -3.71 -11.43 -21.52
N THR A 84 -2.62 -11.97 -22.05
CA THR A 84 -2.56 -13.33 -22.63
C THR A 84 -2.12 -14.40 -21.64
N LYS A 85 -1.85 -14.05 -20.38
CA LYS A 85 -1.34 -14.98 -19.36
C LYS A 85 -2.42 -15.29 -18.33
N SER A 86 -2.41 -16.52 -17.84
CA SER A 86 -3.34 -16.95 -16.80
C SER A 86 -3.03 -16.23 -15.48
N LYS A 87 -4.05 -16.09 -14.62
CA LYS A 87 -3.90 -15.49 -13.28
C LYS A 87 -2.86 -16.23 -12.43
N THR A 88 -2.82 -17.56 -12.54
CA THR A 88 -1.82 -18.41 -11.88
C THR A 88 -0.41 -18.09 -12.34
N TRP A 89 -0.20 -17.93 -13.65
CA TRP A 89 1.12 -17.55 -14.17
C TRP A 89 1.56 -16.17 -13.66
N ILE A 90 0.62 -15.21 -13.57
CA ILE A 90 0.92 -13.87 -13.04
C ILE A 90 1.26 -13.91 -11.54
N ALA A 91 0.65 -14.81 -10.77
CA ALA A 91 0.91 -14.94 -9.33
C ALA A 91 2.22 -15.70 -9.01
N MET A 92 2.68 -16.56 -9.92
CA MET A 92 3.88 -17.38 -9.75
C MET A 92 5.16 -16.74 -10.33
N LYS A 93 5.06 -15.52 -10.86
CA LYS A 93 6.15 -14.80 -11.51
C LYS A 93 6.62 -13.63 -10.65
#